data_AF-A0A518B591-F1
#
_entry.id   AF-A0A518B591-F1
#
_cell.length_a   1.000
_cell.length_b   1.000
_cell.length_c   1.000
_cell.angle_alpha   90.00
_cell.angle_beta   90.00
_cell.angle_gamma   90.00
#
_symmetry.space_group_name_H-M   'P 1'
#
loop_
_entity.id
_entity.type
_entity.pdbx_description
1 polymer ?
#
loop_
_entity_poly.entity_id
_entity_poly.type
_entity_poly.pdbx_seq_one_letter_code
_entity_poly.pdbx_strand_id
1 'polypeptide(L)'
;MTIQLSTIGYGGSTVEDLLTTLTVAGIETVVDIREIPISRKRGFSKNALRDQLRSAGIAYEHFRSLGSPRELRHALRETKDYHRFFDGVAQHLRRDEPQTDLATVIALAETRSTCLLCYCPDLTRCHRRKLLEAIERHAELSVDHLVSGEPLLTASPPRSP
;
A
#
# COMPACT_ATOMS: atom_id res chain seq x y z
N MET A 1 -9.16 12.18 -15.49
CA MET A 1 -8.18 11.12 -15.77
C MET A 1 -8.25 10.17 -14.60
N THR A 2 -8.46 8.89 -14.88
CA THR A 2 -8.70 7.89 -13.83
C THR A 2 -7.40 7.19 -13.49
N ILE A 3 -6.95 7.31 -12.24
CA ILE A 3 -5.77 6.61 -11.72
C ILE A 3 -6.16 5.16 -11.41
N GLN A 4 -5.31 4.21 -11.80
CA GLN A 4 -5.44 2.81 -11.40
C GLN A 4 -4.40 2.49 -10.32
N LEU A 5 -4.85 2.00 -9.17
CA LEU A 5 -3.96 1.57 -8.09
C LEU A 5 -4.35 0.18 -7.61
N SER A 6 -3.33 -0.63 -7.28
CA SER A 6 -3.55 -1.84 -6.51
C SER A 6 -3.23 -1.60 -5.05
N THR A 7 -3.79 -2.41 -4.16
CA THR A 7 -3.38 -2.44 -2.75
C THR A 7 -3.19 -3.87 -2.31
N ILE A 8 -2.20 -4.11 -1.44
CA ILE A 8 -1.96 -5.44 -0.88
C ILE A 8 -1.55 -5.37 0.60
N GLY A 9 -2.12 -6.27 1.39
CA GLY A 9 -1.80 -6.43 2.81
C GLY A 9 -1.16 -7.78 3.03
N TYR A 10 0.08 -7.82 3.54
CA TYR A 10 0.84 -9.07 3.63
C TYR A 10 0.65 -9.86 4.94
N GLY A 11 -0.20 -9.37 5.84
CA GLY A 11 -0.46 -10.02 7.13
C GLY A 11 -1.15 -11.37 6.93
N GLY A 12 -0.40 -12.44 7.15
CA GLY A 12 -0.85 -13.82 6.90
C GLY A 12 -0.02 -14.52 5.83
N SER A 13 0.51 -13.80 4.84
CA SER A 13 1.09 -14.37 3.62
C SER A 13 2.63 -14.42 3.63
N THR A 14 3.23 -15.39 2.96
CA THR A 14 4.69 -15.46 2.80
C THR A 14 5.18 -14.41 1.80
N VAL A 15 6.50 -14.20 1.73
CA VAL A 15 7.04 -13.24 0.75
C VAL A 15 6.95 -13.82 -0.65
N GLU A 16 7.03 -15.14 -0.78
CA GLU A 16 6.81 -15.89 -2.01
C GLU A 16 5.37 -15.71 -2.53
N ASP A 17 4.37 -15.80 -1.64
CA ASP A 17 2.96 -15.51 -1.98
C ASP A 17 2.80 -14.06 -2.45
N LEU A 18 3.44 -13.11 -1.77
CA LEU A 18 3.42 -11.70 -2.14
C LEU A 18 3.98 -11.50 -3.55
N LEU A 19 5.20 -12.00 -3.80
CA LEU A 19 5.89 -11.83 -5.09
C LEU A 19 5.08 -12.46 -6.23
N THR A 20 4.55 -13.66 -6.02
CA THR A 20 3.69 -14.34 -6.99
C THR A 20 2.46 -13.49 -7.32
N THR A 21 1.77 -13.00 -6.30
CA THR A 21 0.56 -12.17 -6.47
C THR A 21 0.87 -10.89 -7.25
N LEU A 22 1.95 -10.19 -6.88
CA LEU A 22 2.38 -8.95 -7.55
C LEU A 22 2.78 -9.18 -9.00
N THR A 23 3.47 -10.29 -9.28
CA THR A 23 3.92 -10.64 -10.63
C THR A 23 2.76 -10.97 -11.54
N VAL A 24 1.80 -11.78 -11.06
CA VAL A 24 0.59 -12.15 -11.81
C VAL A 24 -0.29 -10.92 -12.07
N ALA A 25 -0.38 -9.99 -11.12
CA ALA A 25 -1.07 -8.72 -11.28
C ALA A 25 -0.34 -7.70 -12.18
N GLY A 26 0.89 -8.00 -12.63
CA GLY A 26 1.68 -7.09 -13.46
C GLY A 26 2.06 -5.79 -12.74
N ILE A 27 2.33 -5.86 -11.43
CA ILE A 27 2.76 -4.69 -10.65
C ILE A 27 4.22 -4.36 -10.98
N GLU A 28 4.47 -3.12 -11.36
CA GLU A 28 5.80 -2.60 -11.68
C GLU A 28 6.46 -1.91 -10.49
N THR A 29 5.67 -1.27 -9.63
CA THR A 29 6.17 -0.52 -8.46
C THR A 29 5.35 -0.84 -7.20
N VAL A 30 6.05 -1.24 -6.14
CA VAL A 30 5.47 -1.36 -4.80
C VAL A 30 5.80 -0.11 -4.00
N VAL A 31 4.75 0.55 -3.52
CA VAL A 31 4.81 1.68 -2.62
C VAL A 31 4.55 1.20 -1.20
N ASP A 32 5.59 1.12 -0.39
CA ASP A 32 5.52 0.79 1.02
C ASP A 32 5.12 2.03 1.83
N ILE A 33 3.95 1.96 2.46
CA ILE A 33 3.40 3.05 3.27
C ILE A 33 3.51 2.76 4.77
N ARG A 34 4.37 1.83 5.19
CA ARG A 34 4.63 1.60 6.61
C ARG A 34 5.46 2.77 7.16
N GLU A 35 5.00 3.43 8.21
CA GLU A 35 5.80 4.47 8.90
C GLU A 35 7.19 3.90 9.32
N ILE A 36 7.19 2.65 9.78
CA ILE A 36 8.41 1.92 10.14
C ILE A 36 8.36 0.55 9.44
N PRO A 37 9.12 0.33 8.35
CA PRO A 37 9.11 -0.91 7.56
C PRO A 37 9.97 -2.02 8.21
N ILE A 38 9.75 -2.25 9.50
CA ILE A 38 10.34 -3.35 10.26
C ILE A 38 9.28 -4.44 10.41
N SER A 39 9.65 -5.67 10.07
CA SER A 39 8.77 -6.83 10.18
C SER A 39 9.52 -7.99 10.82
N ARG A 40 8.85 -8.69 11.74
CA ARG A 40 9.32 -9.98 12.27
C ARG A 40 9.07 -11.13 11.30
N LYS A 41 8.22 -10.92 10.28
CA LYS A 41 7.97 -11.92 9.24
C LYS A 41 9.15 -11.95 8.27
N ARG A 42 9.71 -13.14 8.07
CA ARG A 42 10.85 -13.38 7.17
C ARG A 42 10.58 -12.78 5.79
N GLY A 43 11.55 -12.05 5.25
CA GLY A 43 11.45 -11.44 3.92
C GLY A 43 10.75 -10.08 3.86
N PHE A 44 10.12 -9.60 4.94
CA PHE A 44 9.35 -8.34 4.95
C PHE A 44 10.04 -7.15 5.64
N SER A 45 11.30 -7.29 6.06
CA SER A 45 12.11 -6.12 6.45
C SER A 45 12.42 -5.28 5.20
N LYS A 46 12.55 -3.96 5.35
CA LYS A 46 12.77 -3.02 4.23
C LYS A 46 13.77 -3.53 3.18
N ASN A 47 15.00 -3.83 3.60
CA ASN A 47 16.05 -4.25 2.67
C ASN A 47 15.77 -5.60 2.03
N ALA A 48 15.34 -6.60 2.83
CA ALA A 48 15.04 -7.92 2.30
C ALA A 48 13.88 -7.88 1.29
N LEU A 49 12.83 -7.11 1.59
CA LEU A 49 11.69 -6.95 0.70
C LEU A 49 12.10 -6.24 -0.60
N ARG A 50 12.82 -5.12 -0.49
CA ARG A 50 13.36 -4.39 -1.64
C ARG A 50 14.20 -5.29 -2.54
N ASP A 51 15.12 -6.06 -1.95
CA ASP A 51 16.04 -6.90 -2.72
C ASP A 51 15.30 -8.04 -3.44
N GLN A 52 14.27 -8.62 -2.80
CA GLN A 52 13.41 -9.62 -3.42
C GLN A 52 12.52 -9.06 -4.53
N LEU A 53 11.90 -7.89 -4.32
CA LEU A 53 11.12 -7.21 -5.35
C LEU A 53 11.98 -6.85 -6.56
N ARG A 54 13.18 -6.32 -6.32
CA ARG A 54 14.14 -6.00 -7.39
C ARG A 54 14.51 -7.25 -8.20
N SER A 55 14.74 -8.39 -7.54
CA SER A 55 15.00 -9.67 -8.24
C SER A 55 13.84 -10.15 -9.09
N ALA A 56 12.60 -9.75 -8.76
CA ALA A 56 11.40 -9.99 -9.57
C ALA A 56 11.14 -8.88 -10.61
N GLY A 57 12.02 -7.90 -10.75
CA GLY A 57 11.83 -6.76 -11.67
C GLY A 57 10.89 -5.68 -11.17
N ILE A 58 10.50 -5.70 -9.89
CA ILE A 58 9.54 -4.78 -9.29
C ILE A 58 10.29 -3.70 -8.51
N ALA A 59 10.00 -2.43 -8.79
CA ALA A 59 10.55 -1.30 -8.05
C ALA A 59 9.96 -1.22 -6.63
N TYR A 60 10.73 -0.66 -5.70
CA TYR A 60 10.31 -0.48 -4.31
C TYR A 60 10.57 0.96 -3.87
N GLU A 61 9.50 1.65 -3.51
CA GLU A 61 9.48 3.02 -3.02
C GLU A 61 8.94 3.00 -1.57
N HIS A 62 9.55 3.76 -0.66
CA HIS A 62 9.10 3.82 0.74
C HIS A 62 8.78 5.25 1.14
N PHE A 63 7.50 5.52 1.39
CA PHE A 63 7.01 6.82 1.81
C PHE A 63 6.59 6.76 3.28
N ARG A 64 7.52 7.09 4.15
CA ARG A 64 7.33 7.05 5.61
C ARG A 64 6.17 7.93 6.06
N SER A 65 6.03 9.12 5.45
CA SER A 65 5.02 10.11 5.82
C SER A 65 3.59 9.68 5.49
N LEU A 66 3.41 8.68 4.61
CA LEU A 66 2.08 8.13 4.28
C LEU A 66 1.61 7.06 5.27
N GLY A 67 2.47 6.65 6.20
CA GLY A 67 2.13 5.67 7.21
C GLY A 67 1.34 6.23 8.37
N SER A 68 0.54 5.37 9.01
CA SER A 68 -0.16 5.77 10.25
C SER A 68 0.86 6.07 11.37
N PRO A 69 0.84 7.25 12.01
CA PRO A 69 1.75 7.59 13.12
C PRO A 69 1.77 6.59 14.27
N ARG A 70 2.92 6.44 14.93
CA ARG A 70 3.11 5.54 16.08
C ARG A 70 2.06 5.77 17.17
N GLU A 71 1.81 7.01 17.55
CA GLU A 71 0.93 7.40 18.65
C GLU A 71 -0.51 6.93 18.39
N LEU A 72 -0.99 7.10 17.16
CA LEU A 72 -2.32 6.64 16.74
C LEU A 72 -2.42 5.11 16.77
N ARG A 73 -1.38 4.40 16.33
CA ARG A 73 -1.35 2.93 16.41
C ARG A 73 -1.35 2.43 17.85
N HIS A 74 -0.64 3.10 18.75
CA HIS A 74 -0.64 2.75 20.18
C HIS A 74 -2.03 2.98 20.80
N ALA A 75 -2.61 4.16 20.58
CA ALA A 75 -3.95 4.47 21.06
C ALA A 75 -5.01 3.48 20.54
N LEU A 76 -4.95 3.10 19.25
CA LEU A 76 -5.85 2.10 18.66
C LEU A 76 -5.70 0.73 19.34
N ARG A 77 -4.49 0.32 19.71
CA ARG A 77 -4.26 -0.96 20.39
C ARG A 77 -4.93 -1.01 21.76
N GLU A 78 -4.89 0.10 22.49
CA GLU A 78 -5.45 0.25 23.84
C GLU A 78 -6.96 0.43 23.82
N THR A 79 -7.47 1.32 22.96
CA THR A 79 -8.87 1.74 22.97
C THR A 79 -9.77 0.94 22.02
N LYS A 80 -9.18 0.31 20.98
CA LYS A 80 -9.91 -0.26 19.83
C LYS A 80 -10.80 0.74 19.07
N ASP A 81 -10.60 2.03 19.30
CA ASP A 81 -11.37 3.10 18.67
C ASP A 81 -10.84 3.38 17.25
N TYR A 82 -11.45 2.73 16.27
CA TYR A 82 -11.14 2.93 14.86
C TYR A 82 -11.59 4.30 14.34
N HIS A 83 -12.63 4.90 14.93
CA HIS A 83 -13.10 6.22 14.50
C HIS A 83 -12.01 7.26 14.77
N ARG A 84 -11.53 7.32 16.02
CA ARG A 84 -10.44 8.22 16.42
C ARG A 84 -9.14 7.93 15.66
N PHE A 85 -8.84 6.67 15.41
CA PHE A 85 -7.68 6.29 14.62
C PHE A 85 -7.76 6.86 13.20
N PHE A 86 -8.90 6.67 12.53
CA PHE A 86 -9.10 7.13 11.17
C PHE A 86 -9.12 8.65 11.03
N ASP A 87 -9.72 9.36 11.98
CA ASP A 87 -9.67 10.83 12.03
C ASP A 87 -8.24 11.34 12.19
N GLY A 88 -7.48 10.72 13.08
CA GLY A 88 -6.07 11.07 13.30
C GLY A 88 -5.21 10.81 12.06
N VAL A 89 -5.43 9.69 11.35
CA VAL A 89 -4.72 9.39 10.10
C VAL A 89 -5.09 10.42 9.02
N ALA A 90 -6.38 10.74 8.87
CA ALA A 90 -6.83 11.75 7.92
C ALA A 90 -6.23 13.13 8.22
N GLN A 91 -6.12 13.52 9.50
CA GLN A 91 -5.44 14.75 9.90
C GLN A 91 -3.94 14.70 9.60
N HIS A 92 -3.29 13.57 9.84
CA HIS A 92 -1.88 13.40 9.53
C HIS A 92 -1.60 13.56 8.03
N LEU A 93 -2.42 12.94 7.17
CA LEU A 93 -2.27 13.02 5.72
C LEU A 93 -2.48 14.42 5.15
N ARG A 94 -3.07 15.36 5.90
CA ARG A 94 -3.25 16.77 5.49
C ARG A 94 -2.01 17.65 5.72
N ARG A 95 -0.95 17.12 6.33
CA ARG A 95 0.31 17.86 6.53
C ARG A 95 1.10 17.95 5.22
N ASP A 96 1.99 18.94 5.13
CA ASP A 96 2.73 19.26 3.89
C ASP A 96 3.59 18.10 3.37
N GLU A 97 4.32 17.41 4.25
CA GLU A 97 5.18 16.28 3.87
C GLU A 97 4.36 15.10 3.31
N PRO A 98 3.32 14.57 4.00
CA PRO A 98 2.41 13.58 3.41
C PRO A 98 1.73 14.01 2.12
N GLN A 99 1.36 15.29 1.97
CA GLN A 99 0.77 15.79 0.72
C GLN A 99 1.77 15.77 -0.45
N THR A 100 3.04 16.05 -0.17
CA THR A 100 4.12 15.97 -1.18
C THR A 100 4.36 14.52 -1.62
N ASP A 101 4.44 13.61 -0.66
CA ASP A 101 4.59 12.18 -0.95
C ASP A 101 3.36 11.62 -1.67
N LEU A 102 2.14 12.07 -1.31
CA LEU A 102 0.90 11.69 -1.98
C LEU A 102 0.90 12.09 -3.46
N ALA A 103 1.34 13.32 -3.77
CA ALA A 103 1.46 13.78 -5.15
C ALA A 103 2.47 12.93 -5.95
N THR A 104 3.55 12.51 -5.31
CA THR A 104 4.54 11.61 -5.93
C THR A 104 3.94 10.24 -6.24
N VAL A 105 3.17 9.65 -5.30
CA VAL A 105 2.47 8.37 -5.51
C VAL A 105 1.45 8.48 -6.64
N ILE A 106 0.71 9.59 -6.72
CA ILE A 106 -0.22 9.87 -7.81
C ILE A 106 0.51 9.88 -9.16
N ALA A 107 1.59 10.65 -9.29
CA ALA A 107 2.37 10.71 -10.52
C ALA A 107 2.98 9.35 -10.92
N LEU A 108 3.40 8.53 -9.95
CA LEU A 108 3.83 7.16 -10.20
C LEU A 108 2.70 6.29 -10.76
N ALA A 109 1.51 6.36 -10.16
CA ALA A 109 0.35 5.58 -10.57
C ALA A 109 -0.22 6.00 -11.94
N GLU A 110 0.08 7.22 -12.40
CA GLU A 110 -0.26 7.67 -13.76
C GLU A 110 0.61 7.04 -14.84
N THR A 111 1.82 6.58 -14.50
CA THR A 111 2.81 6.10 -15.48
C THR A 111 3.16 4.63 -15.31
N ARG A 112 2.87 4.03 -14.17
CA ARG A 112 3.26 2.67 -13.80
C ARG A 112 2.18 1.95 -13.04
N SER A 113 2.10 0.63 -13.24
CA SER A 113 1.28 -0.25 -12.42
C SER A 113 1.80 -0.25 -10.97
N THR A 114 1.09 0.46 -10.09
CA THR A 114 1.55 0.79 -8.74
C THR A 114 0.69 0.11 -7.67
N CYS A 115 1.33 -0.50 -6.67
CA CYS A 115 0.67 -1.21 -5.58
C CYS A 115 1.03 -0.65 -4.20
N LEU A 116 0.03 -0.24 -3.42
CA LEU A 116 0.20 0.21 -2.04
C LEU A 116 0.31 -0.99 -1.08
N LEU A 117 1.44 -1.09 -0.38
CA LEU A 117 1.74 -2.17 0.55
C LEU A 117 1.63 -1.72 2.01
N CYS A 118 0.91 -2.52 2.81
CA CYS A 118 0.91 -2.41 4.27
C CYS A 118 0.91 -3.81 4.91
N TYR A 119 1.06 -3.87 6.24
CA TYR A 119 0.94 -5.10 7.02
C TYR A 119 -0.50 -5.64 7.08
N CYS A 120 -1.51 -4.81 7.37
CA CYS A 120 -2.85 -5.32 7.65
C CYS A 120 -3.50 -5.91 6.39
N PRO A 121 -4.02 -7.16 6.41
CA PRO A 121 -4.71 -7.75 5.26
C PRO A 121 -6.05 -7.05 5.00
N ASP A 122 -6.81 -6.78 6.06
CA ASP A 122 -8.12 -6.13 6.02
C ASP A 122 -8.01 -4.61 5.81
N LEU A 123 -8.48 -4.15 4.65
CA LEU A 123 -8.51 -2.73 4.30
C LEU A 123 -9.47 -1.91 5.17
N THR A 124 -10.58 -2.51 5.64
CA THR A 124 -11.60 -1.81 6.42
C THR A 124 -11.08 -1.34 7.77
N ARG A 125 -9.97 -1.94 8.24
CA ARG A 125 -9.28 -1.66 9.50
C ARG A 125 -7.85 -1.15 9.28
N CYS A 126 -7.53 -0.68 8.08
CA CYS A 126 -6.18 -0.24 7.70
C CYS A 126 -6.14 1.23 7.32
N HIS A 127 -5.04 1.92 7.64
CA HIS A 127 -4.81 3.30 7.21
C HIS A 127 -4.75 3.46 5.68
N ARG A 128 -4.47 2.37 4.93
CA ARG A 128 -4.57 2.34 3.46
C ARG A 128 -5.88 2.92 2.96
N ARG A 129 -7.00 2.65 3.64
CA ARG A 129 -8.31 3.25 3.31
C ARG A 129 -8.25 4.78 3.29
N LYS A 130 -7.66 5.40 4.31
CA LYS A 130 -7.56 6.87 4.38
C LYS A 130 -6.58 7.45 3.37
N LEU A 131 -5.61 6.67 2.92
CA LEU A 131 -4.75 7.07 1.83
C LEU A 131 -5.50 7.04 0.49
N LEU A 132 -6.31 6.00 0.21
CA LEU A 132 -7.17 5.94 -0.98
C LEU A 132 -8.17 7.10 -1.00
N GLU A 133 -8.88 7.34 0.11
CA GLU A 133 -9.78 8.50 0.27
C GLU A 133 -9.05 9.84 0.09
N ALA A 134 -7.74 9.90 0.41
CA ALA A 134 -6.95 11.09 0.16
C ALA A 134 -6.64 11.27 -1.33
N ILE A 135 -6.29 10.19 -2.03
CA ILE A 135 -6.02 10.21 -3.48
C ILE A 135 -7.28 10.56 -4.28
N GLU A 136 -8.45 10.03 -3.90
CA GLU A 136 -9.75 10.31 -4.52
C GLU A 136 -10.13 11.80 -4.52
N ARG A 137 -9.58 12.59 -3.59
CA ARG A 137 -9.78 14.05 -3.56
C ARG A 137 -9.00 14.79 -4.64
N HIS A 138 -8.01 14.16 -5.26
CA HIS A 138 -7.15 14.76 -6.28
C HIS A 138 -7.44 14.22 -7.68
N ALA A 139 -7.92 12.99 -7.80
CA ALA A 139 -8.24 12.36 -9.07
C ALA A 139 -9.30 11.27 -8.93
N GLU A 140 -9.98 10.93 -10.04
CA GLU A 140 -10.79 9.73 -10.09
C GLU A 140 -9.91 8.50 -9.87
N LEU A 141 -10.34 7.59 -9.01
CA LEU A 141 -9.54 6.44 -8.60
C LEU A 141 -10.31 5.15 -8.85
N SER A 142 -9.62 4.19 -9.46
CA SER A 142 -10.04 2.79 -9.55
C SER A 142 -9.03 1.95 -8.79
N VAL A 143 -9.53 1.14 -7.85
CA VAL A 143 -8.68 0.40 -6.93
C VAL A 143 -8.92 -1.10 -7.07
N ASP A 144 -7.83 -1.86 -7.25
CA ASP A 144 -7.83 -3.31 -7.15
C ASP A 144 -7.23 -3.78 -5.81
N HIS A 145 -7.95 -4.62 -5.07
CA HIS A 145 -7.53 -5.11 -3.76
C HIS A 145 -6.99 -6.54 -3.88
N LEU A 146 -5.67 -6.64 -4.05
CA LEU A 146 -4.99 -7.91 -4.17
C LEU A 146 -4.95 -8.64 -2.82
N VAL A 147 -5.23 -9.94 -2.86
CA VAL A 147 -5.14 -10.84 -1.71
C VAL A 147 -3.91 -11.72 -1.89
N SER A 148 -2.93 -11.56 -1.02
CA SER A 148 -1.67 -12.32 -1.13
C SER A 148 -1.89 -13.79 -0.76
N GLY A 149 -1.61 -14.69 -1.69
CA GLY A 149 -1.75 -16.15 -1.51
C GLY A 149 -3.09 -16.71 -1.97
N GLU A 150 -3.99 -15.91 -2.52
CA GLU A 150 -5.17 -16.39 -3.23
C GLU A 150 -5.01 -16.19 -4.75
N PRO A 151 -5.54 -17.11 -5.58
CA PRO A 151 -5.56 -16.90 -7.01
C PRO A 151 -6.36 -15.62 -7.31
N LEU A 152 -5.82 -14.75 -8.17
CA LEU A 152 -6.58 -13.60 -8.64
C LEU A 152 -7.82 -14.11 -9.39
N LEU A 153 -8.98 -14.04 -8.74
CA LEU A 153 -10.26 -14.22 -9.40
C LEU A 153 -10.45 -13.00 -10.31
N THR A 154 -10.07 -13.17 -11.57
CA THR A 154 -10.26 -12.23 -12.69
C THR A 154 -9.36 -10.98 -12.69
N ALA A 155 -8.08 -11.16 -13.03
CA ALA A 155 -7.38 -10.09 -13.75
C ALA A 155 -8.04 -9.97 -15.13
N SER A 156 -8.61 -8.80 -15.46
CA SER A 156 -8.96 -8.50 -16.84
C SER A 156 -7.69 -8.63 -17.69
N PRO A 157 -7.77 -9.23 -18.90
CA PRO A 157 -6.60 -9.49 -19.71
C PRO A 157 -5.80 -8.20 -19.96
N PRO A 158 -4.46 -8.28 -20.08
CA PRO A 158 -3.65 -7.12 -20.41
C PRO A 158 -4.21 -6.48 -21.68
N ARG A 159 -4.47 -5.18 -21.65
CA ARG A 159 -4.69 -4.41 -22.87
C ARG A 159 -3.35 -4.38 -23.60
N SER A 160 -3.24 -5.17 -24.65
CA SER A 160 -2.14 -5.12 -25.62
C SER A 160 -2.65 -4.53 -26.94
N PRO A 161 -1.78 -3.97 -27.80
CA PRO A 161 -0.55 -3.20 -27.53
C PRO A 161 -0.76 -1.69 -27.62
#